data_AF-A0A2G1X688-F1
#
_entry.id   AF-A0A2G1X688-F1
#
_cell.length_a   1.000
_cell.length_b   1.000
_cell.length_c   1.000
_cell.angle_alpha   90.00
_cell.angle_beta   90.00
_cell.angle_gamma   90.00
#
_symmetry.space_group_name_H-M   'P 1'
#
loop_
_entity.id
_entity.type
_entity.pdbx_description
1 polymer ?
#
loop_
_entity_poly.entity_id
_entity_poly.type
_entity_poly.pdbx_seq_one_letter_code
_entity_poly.pdbx_strand_id
1 'polypeptide(L)'
;MSSTERLQRYVADECGSCTDEDLADRLAELEELNESVGGSDLETDIELLSALGNETRYKIVRMLHAADDEELCVCELSPLLDVSDSAISHALSQLTDAGLVTRRKEGKWRMYRATPRANAVLVALDGSRSL
;
A
#
# COMPACT_ATOMS: atom_id res chain seq x y z
N MET A 1 -21.06 -20.57 -16.54
CA MET A 1 -20.14 -21.55 -15.94
C MET A 1 -19.82 -21.05 -14.55
N SER A 2 -20.18 -21.81 -13.53
CA SER A 2 -19.90 -21.48 -12.12
C SER A 2 -18.39 -21.52 -11.89
N SER A 3 -17.88 -20.68 -11.00
CA SER A 3 -16.45 -20.68 -10.60
C SER A 3 -15.97 -22.08 -10.19
N THR A 4 -16.86 -22.87 -9.57
CA THR A 4 -16.56 -24.23 -9.10
C THR A 4 -16.48 -25.28 -10.22
N GLU A 5 -17.23 -25.12 -11.32
CA GLU A 5 -17.16 -26.05 -12.48
C GLU A 5 -15.79 -26.01 -13.16
N ARG A 6 -15.14 -24.83 -13.18
CA ARG A 6 -13.78 -24.69 -13.71
C ARG A 6 -12.75 -25.36 -12.80
N LEU A 7 -12.93 -25.25 -11.48
CA LEU A 7 -12.04 -25.85 -10.49
C LEU A 7 -12.16 -27.38 -10.52
N GLN A 8 -13.37 -27.93 -10.59
CA GLN A 8 -13.61 -29.37 -10.69
C GLN A 8 -12.88 -30.00 -11.88
N ARG A 9 -12.93 -29.35 -13.06
CA ARG A 9 -12.19 -29.82 -14.23
C ARG A 9 -10.67 -29.75 -14.03
N TYR A 10 -10.17 -28.69 -13.40
CA TYR A 10 -8.74 -28.57 -13.09
C TYR A 10 -8.26 -29.70 -12.16
N VAL A 11 -9.01 -30.00 -11.10
CA VAL A 11 -8.71 -31.10 -10.17
C VAL A 11 -8.79 -32.46 -10.86
N ALA A 12 -9.78 -32.64 -11.75
CA ALA A 12 -9.92 -33.87 -12.54
C ALA A 12 -8.73 -34.11 -13.48
N ASP A 13 -8.20 -33.06 -14.10
CA ASP A 13 -7.03 -33.13 -14.98
C ASP A 13 -5.74 -33.47 -14.20
N GLU A 14 -5.61 -33.01 -12.94
CA GLU A 14 -4.44 -33.33 -12.08
C GLU A 14 -4.49 -34.75 -11.49
N CYS A 15 -5.66 -35.20 -11.03
CA CYS A 15 -5.81 -36.49 -10.33
C CYS A 15 -6.20 -37.66 -11.26
N GLY A 16 -6.48 -37.41 -12.54
CA GLY A 16 -6.96 -38.40 -13.52
C GLY A 16 -8.45 -38.78 -13.36
N SER A 17 -9.04 -38.48 -12.20
CA SER A 17 -10.48 -38.42 -11.94
C SER A 17 -10.73 -37.52 -10.73
N CYS A 18 -11.79 -36.71 -10.74
CA CYS A 18 -12.20 -35.90 -9.58
C CYS A 18 -13.46 -36.49 -8.97
N THR A 19 -13.41 -36.78 -7.67
CA THR A 19 -14.60 -37.03 -6.84
C THR A 19 -15.09 -35.71 -6.23
N ASP A 20 -16.29 -35.72 -5.65
CA ASP A 20 -16.78 -34.56 -4.89
C ASP A 20 -15.92 -34.29 -3.63
N GLU A 21 -15.26 -35.32 -3.10
CA GLU A 21 -14.32 -35.22 -1.96
C GLU A 21 -13.04 -34.48 -2.35
N ASP A 22 -12.42 -34.81 -3.49
CA ASP A 22 -11.22 -34.11 -3.99
C ASP A 22 -11.47 -32.61 -4.22
N LEU A 23 -12.67 -32.28 -4.73
CA LEU A 23 -13.08 -30.89 -4.92
C LEU A 23 -13.30 -30.18 -3.58
N ALA A 24 -13.91 -30.86 -2.60
CA ALA A 24 -14.15 -30.32 -1.26
C ALA A 24 -12.83 -30.07 -0.52
N ASP A 25 -11.89 -31.01 -0.58
CA ASP A 25 -10.56 -30.87 0.01
C ASP A 25 -9.82 -29.67 -0.58
N ARG A 26 -9.84 -29.52 -1.92
CA ARG A 26 -9.21 -28.38 -2.57
C ARG A 26 -9.86 -27.05 -2.21
N LEU A 27 -11.19 -27.02 -2.05
CA LEU A 27 -11.90 -25.82 -1.59
C LEU A 27 -11.51 -25.46 -0.16
N ALA A 28 -11.42 -26.45 0.74
CA ALA A 28 -10.99 -26.23 2.11
C ALA A 28 -9.56 -25.66 2.19
N GLU A 29 -8.63 -26.19 1.40
CA GLU A 29 -7.26 -25.63 1.29
C GLU A 29 -7.24 -24.18 0.79
N LEU A 30 -8.08 -23.85 -0.20
CA LEU A 30 -8.17 -22.50 -0.75
C LEU A 30 -8.81 -21.52 0.24
N GLU A 31 -9.79 -21.98 1.02
CA GLU A 31 -10.41 -21.21 2.11
C GLU A 31 -9.40 -20.91 3.21
N GLU A 32 -8.64 -21.90 3.67
CA GLU A 32 -7.55 -21.72 4.64
C GLU A 32 -6.50 -20.72 4.12
N LEU A 33 -6.10 -20.84 2.85
CA LEU A 33 -5.18 -19.90 2.23
C LEU A 33 -5.76 -18.47 2.18
N ASN A 34 -7.03 -18.32 1.85
CA ASN A 34 -7.70 -17.01 1.84
C ASN A 34 -7.77 -16.40 3.25
N GLU A 35 -8.03 -17.22 4.27
CA GLU A 35 -8.02 -16.77 5.67
C GLU A 35 -6.63 -16.32 6.13
N SER A 36 -5.56 -16.95 5.62
CA SER A 36 -4.17 -16.59 5.97
C SER A 36 -3.72 -15.20 5.51
N VAL A 37 -4.41 -14.60 4.52
CA VAL A 37 -4.10 -13.28 3.96
C VAL A 37 -5.02 -12.18 4.51
N GLY A 38 -6.09 -12.57 5.23
CA GLY A 38 -7.06 -11.64 5.80
C GLY A 38 -6.59 -10.96 7.09
N GLY A 39 -7.35 -9.95 7.53
CA GLY A 39 -7.17 -9.33 8.85
C GLY A 39 -6.95 -7.81 8.82
N SER A 40 -6.59 -7.24 9.98
CA SER A 40 -6.33 -5.80 10.14
C SER A 40 -5.13 -5.31 9.32
N ASP A 41 -4.16 -6.19 9.07
CA ASP A 41 -2.97 -5.86 8.30
C ASP A 41 -3.33 -5.60 6.83
N LEU A 42 -4.25 -6.38 6.26
CA LEU A 42 -4.76 -6.18 4.90
C LEU A 42 -5.42 -4.79 4.73
N GLU A 43 -6.30 -4.41 5.66
CA GLU A 43 -6.97 -3.11 5.62
C GLU A 43 -5.96 -1.96 5.73
N THR A 44 -5.02 -2.07 6.68
CA THR A 44 -3.94 -1.09 6.89
C THR A 44 -3.04 -0.96 5.66
N ASP A 45 -2.71 -2.07 5.02
CA ASP A 45 -1.89 -2.10 3.81
C ASP A 45 -2.63 -1.48 2.62
N ILE A 46 -3.92 -1.76 2.45
CA ILE A 46 -4.74 -1.16 1.39
C ILE A 46 -4.85 0.35 1.58
N GLU A 47 -5.07 0.84 2.80
CA GLU A 47 -5.11 2.27 3.10
C GLU A 47 -3.80 2.96 2.74
N LEU A 48 -2.67 2.35 3.13
CA LEU A 48 -1.34 2.84 2.78
C LEU A 48 -1.12 2.88 1.27
N LEU A 49 -1.42 1.78 0.57
CA LEU A 49 -1.22 1.68 -0.88
C LEU A 49 -2.10 2.67 -1.62
N SER A 50 -3.34 2.86 -1.17
CA SER A 50 -4.27 3.86 -1.71
C SER A 50 -3.77 5.28 -1.51
N ALA A 51 -3.17 5.57 -0.35
CA ALA A 51 -2.50 6.84 -0.10
C ALA A 51 -1.27 7.04 -0.99
N LEU A 52 -0.46 6.00 -1.25
CA LEU A 52 0.69 6.13 -2.16
C LEU A 52 0.30 6.16 -3.65
N GLY A 53 -0.82 5.57 -4.04
CA GLY A 53 -1.27 5.43 -5.43
C GLY A 53 -1.70 6.72 -6.14
N ASN A 54 -1.31 7.89 -5.63
CA ASN A 54 -1.58 9.20 -6.23
C ASN A 54 -0.26 9.94 -6.51
N GLU A 55 -0.16 10.55 -7.68
CA GLU A 55 1.08 11.19 -8.14
C GLU A 55 1.61 12.27 -7.18
N THR A 56 0.76 13.20 -6.72
CA THR A 56 1.17 14.27 -5.80
C THR A 56 1.61 13.70 -4.46
N ARG A 57 0.84 12.77 -3.88
CA ARG A 57 1.19 12.11 -2.61
C ARG A 57 2.48 11.32 -2.73
N TYR A 58 2.65 10.55 -3.80
CA TYR A 58 3.87 9.81 -4.08
C TYR A 58 5.09 10.74 -4.17
N LYS A 59 5.00 11.83 -4.94
CA LYS A 59 6.08 12.82 -5.05
C LYS A 59 6.44 13.42 -3.69
N ILE A 60 5.44 13.78 -2.88
CA ILE A 60 5.66 14.30 -1.51
C ILE A 60 6.44 13.27 -0.66
N VAL A 61 5.99 12.01 -0.61
CA VAL A 61 6.67 10.98 0.20
C VAL A 61 8.10 10.72 -0.32
N ARG A 62 8.32 10.72 -1.65
CA ARG A 62 9.67 10.58 -2.22
C ARG A 62 10.59 11.74 -1.85
N MET A 63 10.08 12.98 -1.86
CA MET A 63 10.87 14.15 -1.43
C MET A 63 11.22 14.06 0.05
N LEU A 64 10.26 13.70 0.90
CA LEU A 64 10.50 13.51 2.35
C LEU A 64 11.46 12.36 2.65
N HIS A 65 11.41 11.28 1.86
CA HIS A 65 12.35 10.16 1.96
C HIS A 65 13.77 10.58 1.55
N ALA A 66 13.90 11.33 0.45
CA ALA A 66 15.18 11.82 -0.05
C ALA A 66 15.81 12.89 0.86
N ALA A 67 15.03 13.55 1.70
CA ALA A 67 15.49 14.54 2.67
C ALA A 67 16.21 13.91 3.89
N ASP A 68 16.33 12.58 3.97
CA ASP A 68 17.15 11.84 4.96
C ASP A 68 17.07 12.39 6.40
N ASP A 69 15.94 12.11 7.06
CA ASP A 69 15.60 12.62 8.40
C ASP A 69 15.45 14.16 8.51
N GLU A 70 15.62 14.95 7.45
CA GLU A 70 15.20 16.36 7.50
C GLU A 70 13.67 16.47 7.47
N GLU A 71 13.15 17.51 8.11
CA GLU A 71 11.71 17.81 8.06
C GLU A 71 11.46 18.96 7.08
N LEU A 72 10.44 18.83 6.24
CA LEU A 72 10.06 19.86 5.26
C LEU A 72 8.72 20.51 5.62
N CYS A 73 8.62 21.82 5.39
CA CYS A 73 7.38 22.58 5.49
C CYS A 73 6.61 22.59 4.15
N VAL A 74 5.31 22.87 4.19
CA VAL A 74 4.49 23.07 2.97
C VAL A 74 5.10 24.12 2.04
N CYS A 75 5.67 25.19 2.59
CA CYS A 75 6.29 26.25 1.78
C CYS A 75 7.56 25.79 1.04
N GLU A 76 8.20 24.70 1.47
CA GLU A 76 9.35 24.11 0.80
C GLU A 76 8.93 23.10 -0.27
N LEU A 77 7.80 22.41 -0.05
CA LEU A 77 7.22 21.48 -1.03
C LEU A 77 6.51 22.20 -2.18
N SER A 78 5.85 23.32 -1.89
CA SER A 78 5.00 24.06 -2.84
C SER A 78 5.71 24.47 -4.13
N PRO A 79 6.94 25.03 -4.12
CA PRO A 79 7.66 25.39 -5.34
C PRO A 79 8.01 24.21 -6.26
N LEU A 80 7.94 22.97 -5.75
CA LEU A 80 8.33 21.75 -6.46
C LEU A 80 7.13 20.97 -7.04
N LEU A 81 5.91 21.42 -6.75
CA LEU A 81 4.68 20.73 -7.09
C LEU A 81 3.74 21.66 -7.86
N ASP A 82 3.16 21.15 -8.95
CA ASP A 82 2.19 21.90 -9.77
C ASP A 82 0.76 21.75 -9.22
N VAL A 83 0.58 22.05 -7.92
CA VAL A 83 -0.72 22.03 -7.23
C VAL A 83 -0.79 23.14 -6.18
N SER A 84 -1.98 23.50 -5.73
CA SER A 84 -2.15 24.52 -4.69
C SER A 84 -1.63 24.06 -3.32
N ASP A 85 -1.23 25.02 -2.47
CA ASP A 85 -0.88 24.77 -1.06
C ASP A 85 -1.98 24.04 -0.27
N SER A 86 -3.25 24.29 -0.62
CA SER A 86 -4.39 23.58 -0.05
C SER A 86 -4.42 22.11 -0.45
N ALA A 87 -4.12 21.79 -1.70
CA ALA A 87 -4.01 20.42 -2.19
C ALA A 87 -2.81 19.70 -1.55
N ILE A 88 -1.67 20.38 -1.39
CA ILE A 88 -0.49 19.84 -0.67
C ILE A 88 -0.85 19.55 0.78
N SER A 89 -1.52 20.47 1.46
CA SER A 89 -1.95 20.29 2.86
C SER A 89 -2.92 19.12 3.00
N HIS A 90 -3.83 18.94 2.05
CA HIS A 90 -4.76 17.81 2.03
C HIS A 90 -4.03 16.48 1.78
N ALA A 91 -3.11 16.45 0.82
CA ALA A 91 -2.24 15.31 0.55
C ALA A 91 -1.44 14.89 1.80
N LEU A 92 -0.82 15.85 2.50
CA LEU A 92 -0.08 15.61 3.74
C LEU A 92 -0.98 15.10 4.87
N SER A 93 -2.23 15.55 4.95
CA SER A 93 -3.19 15.00 5.92
C SER A 93 -3.46 13.53 5.64
N GLN A 94 -3.82 13.18 4.40
CA GLN A 94 -4.08 11.80 3.99
C GLN A 94 -2.86 10.89 4.22
N LEU A 95 -1.66 11.38 3.93
CA LEU A 95 -0.42 10.67 4.20
C LEU A 95 -0.13 10.50 5.70
N THR A 96 -0.52 11.47 6.52
CA THR A 96 -0.42 11.37 7.99
C THR A 96 -1.40 10.33 8.52
N ASP A 97 -2.64 10.37 8.04
CA ASP A 97 -3.72 9.45 8.45
C ASP A 97 -3.36 8.00 8.06
N ALA A 98 -2.71 7.80 6.90
CA ALA A 98 -2.20 6.50 6.45
C ALA A 98 -0.85 6.08 7.10
N GLY A 99 -0.34 6.84 8.07
CA GLY A 99 0.90 6.49 8.78
C GLY A 99 2.19 6.56 7.94
N LEU A 100 2.17 7.27 6.81
CA LEU A 100 3.33 7.44 5.91
C LEU A 100 4.16 8.67 6.24
N VAL A 101 3.56 9.67 6.87
CA VAL A 101 4.20 10.95 7.20
C VAL A 101 3.92 11.32 8.64
N THR A 102 4.93 11.81 9.36
CA THR A 102 4.75 12.44 10.67
C THR A 102 4.64 13.96 10.52
N ARG A 103 4.02 14.59 11.51
CA ARG A 103 3.75 16.03 11.56
C ARG A 103 4.17 16.59 12.90
N ARG A 104 5.03 17.60 12.91
CA ARG A 104 5.41 18.38 14.10
C ARG A 104 5.05 19.86 13.89
N LYS A 105 4.58 20.53 14.95
CA LYS A 105 4.34 21.97 14.93
C LYS A 105 5.55 22.71 15.46
N GLU A 106 6.04 23.68 14.69
CA GLU A 106 7.14 24.57 15.08
C GLU A 106 6.73 26.03 14.88
N GLY A 107 6.35 26.69 15.99
CA GLY A 107 5.77 28.03 15.96
C GLY A 107 4.49 28.06 15.13
N LYS A 108 4.52 28.79 14.00
CA LYS A 108 3.41 28.88 13.03
C LYS A 108 3.48 27.83 11.91
N TRP A 109 4.58 27.09 11.82
CA TRP A 109 4.86 26.15 10.75
C TRP A 109 4.52 24.72 11.16
N ARG A 110 4.24 23.89 10.15
CA ARG A 110 4.12 22.44 10.30
C ARG A 110 5.24 21.81 9.50
N MET A 111 6.05 21.02 10.18
CA MET A 111 7.17 20.28 9.61
C MET A 111 6.75 18.82 9.45
N TYR A 112 7.15 18.23 8.33
CA TYR A 112 6.75 16.88 7.93
C TYR A 112 7.97 16.02 7.63
N ARG A 113 7.91 14.74 7.99
CA ARG A 113 8.96 13.75 7.70
C ARG A 113 8.33 12.43 7.26
N ALA A 114 9.01 11.67 6.40
CA ALA A 114 8.64 10.29 6.11
C ALA A 114 8.74 9.41 7.37
N THR A 115 7.79 8.49 7.55
CA THR A 115 7.87 7.49 8.63
C THR A 115 8.83 6.35 8.24
N PRO A 116 9.34 5.57 9.21
CA PRO A 116 10.07 4.33 8.90
C PRO A 116 9.28 3.38 8.00
N ARG A 117 7.94 3.34 8.16
CA ARG A 117 7.03 2.56 7.32
C ARG A 117 7.06 3.04 5.87
N ALA A 118 6.97 4.35 5.63
CA ALA A 118 7.09 4.91 4.27
C ALA A 118 8.45 4.59 3.64
N ASN A 119 9.54 4.75 4.41
CA ASN A 119 10.89 4.45 3.95
C ASN A 119 11.03 2.97 3.55
N ALA A 120 10.55 2.04 4.38
CA ALA A 120 10.60 0.61 4.08
C ALA A 120 9.85 0.25 2.79
N VAL A 121 8.66 0.82 2.58
CA VAL A 121 7.87 0.60 1.35
C VAL A 121 8.59 1.14 0.12
N LEU A 122 9.19 2.33 0.20
CA LEU A 122 9.94 2.90 -0.92
C LEU A 122 11.20 2.09 -1.25
N VAL A 123 11.93 1.60 -0.24
CA VAL A 123 13.09 0.73 -0.42
C VAL A 123 12.69 -0.57 -1.11
N ALA A 124 11.59 -1.20 -0.68
CA ALA A 124 11.07 -2.41 -1.33
C ALA A 124 10.67 -2.14 -2.79
N LEU A 125 10.03 -1.00 -3.07
CA LEU A 125 9.64 -0.60 -4.43
C LEU A 125 10.84 -0.27 -5.33
N ASP A 126 11.88 0.36 -4.80
CA ASP A 126 13.10 0.63 -5.57
C ASP A 126 13.88 -0.67 -5.83
N GLY A 127 13.91 -1.59 -4.87
CA GLY A 127 14.49 -2.92 -5.03
C GLY A 127 13.80 -3.74 -6.12
N SER A 128 12.47 -3.64 -6.24
CA SER A 128 11.71 -4.40 -7.25
C SER A 128 11.95 -3.94 -8.69
N ARG A 129 12.42 -2.70 -8.91
CA ARG A 129 12.82 -2.20 -10.25
C ARG A 129 14.11 -2.84 -10.77
N SER A 130 14.88 -3.45 -9.88
CA SER A 130 16.18 -4.07 -10.17
C SER A 130 16.07 -5.59 -10.36
N LEU A 131 14.87 -6.16 -10.24
CA LEU A 131 14.55 -7.57 -10.53
C LEU A 131 14.13 -7.73 -11.98
#